data_AF-A0A9D5JIS6-F1
#
_entry.id   AF-A0A9D5JIS6-F1
#
_cell.length_a   1.000
_cell.length_b   1.000
_cell.length_c   1.000
_cell.angle_alpha   90.00
_cell.angle_beta   90.00
_cell.angle_gamma   90.00
#
_symmetry.space_group_name_H-M   'P 1'
#
loop_
_entity.id
_entity.type
_entity.pdbx_description
1 polymer ?
#
loop_
_entity_poly.entity_id
_entity_poly.type
_entity_poly.pdbx_seq_one_letter_code
_entity_poly.pdbx_strand_id
1 'polypeptide(L)' 'MKLQGKLMKQRWNKICKCYFLDLVNDKGERRTIYSHKETAKAFVPKNRKEFTMIIHKDNNPRNNYFENLEWKTKSGHMK' A
#
# COMPACT_ATOMS: atom_id res chain seq x y z
N MET A 1 3.00 -24.32 13.59
CA MET A 1 2.26 -23.38 14.47
C MET A 1 1.10 -22.83 13.65
N LYS A 2 -0.15 -23.12 14.00
CA LYS A 2 -1.32 -22.62 13.25
C LYS A 2 -1.59 -21.19 13.73
N LEU A 3 -1.30 -20.18 12.91
CA LEU A 3 -1.52 -18.78 13.30
C LEU A 3 -3.04 -18.55 13.44
N GLN A 4 -3.48 -18.16 14.63
CA GLN A 4 -4.82 -17.60 14.80
C GLN A 4 -4.82 -16.22 14.15
N GLY A 5 -5.83 -15.93 13.32
CA GLY A 5 -5.92 -14.69 12.56
C GLY A 5 -5.66 -13.47 13.44
N LYS A 6 -4.63 -12.70 13.10
CA LYS A 6 -4.19 -11.53 13.87
C LYS A 6 -4.21 -10.29 12.98
N LEU A 7 -4.84 -9.23 13.47
CA LEU A 7 -4.75 -7.92 12.82
C LEU A 7 -3.34 -7.36 13.04
N MET A 8 -2.62 -7.15 11.95
CA MET A 8 -1.24 -6.65 11.99
C MET A 8 -1.23 -5.12 12.10
N LYS A 9 -0.36 -4.59 12.97
CA LYS A 9 -0.17 -3.14 13.13
C LYS A 9 0.76 -2.59 12.06
N GLN A 10 0.36 -1.46 11.48
CA GLN A 10 1.18 -0.71 10.52
C GLN A 10 2.31 0.05 11.22
N ARG A 11 3.43 0.23 10.52
CA ARG A 11 4.63 0.95 10.95
C ARG A 11 5.01 2.01 9.90
N TRP A 12 5.64 3.08 10.35
CA TRP A 12 6.06 4.19 9.48
C TRP A 12 7.41 3.91 8.83
N ASN A 13 7.49 4.05 7.50
CA ASN A 13 8.73 4.06 6.74
C ASN A 13 9.18 5.51 6.50
N LYS A 14 10.31 5.92 7.08
CA LYS A 14 10.85 7.28 6.93
C LYS A 14 11.33 7.60 5.52
N ILE A 15 11.85 6.61 4.79
CA ILE A 15 12.41 6.78 3.43
C ILE A 15 11.28 6.98 2.43
N CYS A 16 10.32 6.06 2.42
CA CYS A 16 9.20 6.10 1.48
C CYS A 16 8.02 6.96 1.97
N LYS A 17 8.13 7.58 3.15
CA LYS A 17 7.10 8.40 3.81
C LYS A 17 5.70 7.77 3.78
N CYS A 18 5.60 6.47 4.07
CA CYS A 18 4.33 5.75 4.05
C CYS A 18 4.29 4.62 5.09
N TYR A 19 3.09 4.09 5.33
CA TYR A 19 2.87 2.98 6.24
C TYR A 19 3.01 1.61 5.55
N PHE A 20 3.64 0.68 6.27
CA PHE A 20 3.82 -0.71 5.86
C PHE A 20 3.56 -1.66 7.03
N LEU A 21 3.26 -2.92 6.72
CA LEU A 21 3.11 -3.97 7.73
C LEU A 21 3.75 -5.26 7.21
N ASP A 22 4.06 -6.17 8.14
CA ASP A 22 4.54 -7.49 7.79
C ASP A 22 3.39 -8.48 7.91
N LEU A 23 3.14 -9.24 6.85
CA LEU A 23 2.31 -10.44 6.91
C LEU A 23 3.19 -11.64 7.22
N VAL A 24 2.66 -12.60 7.97
CA VAL A 24 3.34 -13.85 8.30
C VAL A 24 2.45 -15.00 7.86
N ASN A 25 2.98 -15.93 7.08
CA ASN A 25 2.23 -17.11 6.66
C ASN A 25 2.34 -18.26 7.68
N ASP A 26 1.64 -19.37 7.41
CA ASP A 26 1.63 -20.55 8.31
C ASP A 26 2.99 -21.23 8.46
N LYS A 27 3.93 -20.96 7.54
CA LYS A 27 5.33 -21.42 7.61
C LYS A 27 6.22 -20.50 8.45
N GLY A 28 5.69 -19.36 8.91
CA GLY A 28 6.45 -18.34 9.64
C GLY A 28 7.23 -17.37 8.73
N GLU A 29 7.07 -17.46 7.41
CA GLU A 29 7.74 -16.59 6.46
C GLU A 29 7.10 -15.20 6.48
N ARG A 30 7.95 -14.16 6.54
CA ARG A 30 7.51 -12.77 6.61
C ARG A 30 7.54 -12.11 5.24
N ARG A 31 6.50 -11.34 4.93
CA ARG A 31 6.43 -10.48 3.75
C ARG A 31 5.99 -9.08 4.14
N THR A 32 6.86 -8.10 3.90
CA THR A 32 6.51 -6.70 4.05
C THR A 32 5.61 -6.24 2.89
N ILE A 33 4.48 -5.63 3.23
CA ILE A 33 3.55 -5.06 2.28
C ILE A 33 3.22 -3.61 2.63
N TYR A 34 2.75 -2.87 1.62
CA TYR A 34 2.24 -1.52 1.77
C TYR A 34 0.72 -1.54 1.58
N SER A 35 -0.03 -1.22 2.62
CA SER A 35 -1.50 -1.34 2.62
C SER A 35 -2.15 -0.57 1.47
N HIS A 36 -1.70 0.66 1.21
CA HIS A 36 -2.18 1.47 0.08
C HIS A 36 -1.89 0.80 -1.27
N LYS A 37 -0.74 0.13 -1.43
CA LYS A 37 -0.41 -0.56 -2.69
C LYS A 37 -1.30 -1.74 -2.94
N GLU A 38 -1.50 -2.58 -1.93
CA GLU A 38 -2.35 -3.76 -2.07
C GLU A 38 -3.83 -3.38 -2.24
N THR A 39 -4.29 -2.33 -1.55
CA THR A 39 -5.67 -1.79 -1.73
C THR A 39 -5.86 -1.24 -3.15
N ALA A 40 -4.94 -0.44 -3.67
CA ALA A 40 -5.06 0.10 -5.01
C ALA A 40 -4.98 -0.98 -6.10
N LYS A 41 -4.12 -1.99 -5.95
CA LYS A 41 -4.06 -3.13 -6.88
C LYS A 41 -5.37 -3.92 -6.93
N ALA A 42 -6.05 -4.04 -5.79
CA ALA A 42 -7.29 -4.81 -5.69
C ALA A 42 -8.53 -4.01 -6.16
N PHE A 43 -8.59 -2.71 -5.86
CA PHE A 43 -9.83 -1.93 -5.97
C PHE A 43 -9.74 -0.70 -6.89
N VAL A 44 -8.56 -0.28 -7.32
CA VAL A 44 -8.38 0.91 -8.17
C VAL A 44 -7.97 0.48 -9.58
N PRO A 45 -8.85 0.61 -10.59
CA PRO A 45 -8.54 0.25 -11.96
C PRO A 45 -7.29 0.96 -12.48
N LYS A 46 -6.35 0.19 -13.01
CA LYS A 46 -5.14 0.72 -13.65
C LYS A 46 -5.39 0.85 -15.16
N ASN A 47 -5.84 2.03 -15.58
CA ASN A 47 -6.26 2.28 -16.96
C ASN A 47 -5.10 2.46 -17.96
N ARG A 48 -3.89 2.71 -17.47
CA ARG A 48 -2.72 2.97 -18.32
C ARG A 48 -1.48 2.22 -17.83
N LYS A 49 -0.69 1.68 -18.77
CA LYS A 49 0.50 0.86 -18.44
C LYS A 49 1.60 1.69 -17.77
N GLU A 50 1.75 2.96 -18.16
CA GLU A 50 2.75 3.89 -17.66
C GLU A 50 2.54 4.32 -16.20
N PHE A 51 1.36 4.04 -15.62
CA PHE A 51 1.13 4.31 -14.22
C PHE A 51 1.91 3.34 -13.35
N THR A 52 2.89 3.87 -12.63
CA THR A 52 3.85 3.08 -11.85
C THR A 52 3.80 3.42 -10.37
N MET A 53 3.13 4.51 -10.00
CA MET A 53 3.04 5.00 -8.62
C MET A 53 1.59 5.09 -8.16
N ILE A 54 1.40 4.96 -6.85
CA ILE A 54 0.11 5.17 -6.18
C ILE A 54 0.28 6.35 -5.24
N ILE A 55 -0.69 7.24 -5.25
CA ILE A 55 -0.69 8.47 -4.46
C ILE A 55 -1.95 8.53 -3.60
N HIS A 56 -1.86 9.24 -2.48
CA HIS A 56 -3.00 9.60 -1.63
C HIS A 56 -3.50 10.98 -2.05
N LYS A 57 -4.77 11.09 -2.45
CA LYS A 57 -5.36 12.35 -2.93
C LYS A 57 -5.43 13.42 -1.83
N ASP A 58 -5.67 12.99 -0.59
CA ASP A 58 -5.74 13.85 0.60
C ASP A 58 -4.37 14.10 1.28
N ASN A 59 -3.28 13.61 0.70
CA ASN A 59 -1.93 13.66 1.28
C ASN A 59 -1.83 13.04 2.70
N ASN A 60 -2.78 12.20 3.10
CA ASN A 60 -2.79 11.48 4.37
C ASN A 60 -2.38 10.01 4.16
N PRO A 61 -1.14 9.62 4.49
CA PRO A 61 -0.65 8.26 4.25
C PRO A 61 -1.34 7.18 5.11
N ARG A 62 -2.23 7.55 6.04
CA ARG A 62 -3.07 6.61 6.81
C ARG A 62 -4.41 6.31 6.13
N ASN A 63 -4.90 7.20 5.26
CA ASN A 63 -6.19 7.02 4.60
C ASN A 63 -6.06 6.13 3.36
N ASN A 64 -6.11 4.82 3.57
CA ASN A 64 -5.94 3.84 2.49
C ASN A 64 -7.26 3.46 1.81
N TYR A 65 -8.36 4.19 2.05
CA TYR A 65 -9.62 3.89 1.36
C TYR A 65 -9.44 4.03 -0.15
N PHE A 66 -9.95 3.08 -0.94
CA PHE A 66 -9.58 2.96 -2.36
C PHE A 66 -9.90 4.23 -3.17
N GLU A 67 -10.97 4.94 -2.85
CA GLU A 67 -11.33 6.21 -3.51
C GLU A 67 -10.33 7.33 -3.24
N ASN A 68 -9.60 7.27 -2.12
CA ASN A 68 -8.53 8.20 -1.80
C ASN A 68 -7.20 7.87 -2.52
N LEU A 69 -7.14 6.76 -3.25
CA LEU A 69 -5.94 6.32 -3.95
C LEU A 69 -6.06 6.57 -5.45
N GLU A 70 -4.94 6.93 -6.09
CA GLU A 70 -4.88 7.11 -7.54
C GLU A 70 -3.56 6.57 -8.10
N TRP A 71 -3.64 5.95 -9.28
CA TRP A 71 -2.48 5.58 -10.08
C TRP A 71 -1.92 6.80 -10.83
N LYS A 72 -0.60 7.04 -10.73
CA LYS A 72 0.11 8.10 -11.45
C LYS A 72 1.36 7.59 -12.14
N THR A 73 1.83 8.36 -13.12
CA THR A 73 3.19 8.23 -13.66
C THR A 73 4.20 8.86 -12.68
N LYS A 74 5.47 8.47 -12.77
CA LYS A 74 6.55 9.08 -11.97
C LYS A 74 6.62 10.60 -12.15
N SER A 75 6.42 11.10 -13.38
CA SER A 75 6.42 12.52 -13.70
C SER A 75 5.19 13.26 -13.18
N GLY A 76 4.02 12.61 -13.17
CA GLY A 76 2.77 13.20 -12.71
C GLY A 76 2.68 13.43 -11.20
N HIS A 77 3.56 12.80 -10.42
CA HIS A 77 3.66 12.99 -8.96
C HIS A 77 4.62 14.12 -8.56
N MET A 78 5.45 14.63 -9.49
CA MET A 78 6.46 15.65 -9.21
C MET A 78 6.02 17.09 -9.56
N LYS A 79 4.73 17.31 -9.83
CA LYS A 79 4.14 18.64 -10.00
C LYS A 79 3.55 19.09 -8.67
#